data_AF-A0A1C3JQW4-F1
#
_entry.id   AF-A0A1C3JQW4-F1
#
_cell.length_a   1.000
_cell.length_b   1.000
_cell.length_c   1.000
_cell.angle_alpha   90.00
_cell.angle_beta   90.00
_cell.angle_gamma   90.00
#
_symmetry.space_group_name_H-M   'P 1'
#
loop_
_entity.id
_entity.type
_entity.pdbx_description
1 polymer ?
#
loop_
_entity_poly.entity_id
_entity_poly.type
_entity_poly.pdbx_seq_one_letter_code
_entity_poly.pdbx_strand_id
1 'polypeptide(L)'
;MKVKEEEKSPSFIYCVCATLFLFALSIFAIIAFFIFCNHLVDHFINNAPTIIFDRGGAFGFGGAIGAGGVGVAIFLVGVLGRPLTQTIQKIFAYGMMGGIPLMLLLPIISSIAISVYADSQGYISCDEAEKKNIWPIYRTNYYTKNEATCIELVEEVKRDRPFL
;
A
#
# COMPACT_ATOMS: atom_id res chain seq x y z
N MET A 1 28.71 37.58 17.21
CA MET A 1 27.88 37.83 16.02
C MET A 1 27.10 36.54 15.74
N LYS A 2 25.84 36.43 16.21
CA LYS A 2 25.00 35.26 15.90
C LYS A 2 24.43 35.46 14.51
N VAL A 3 24.90 34.68 13.56
CA VAL A 3 24.31 34.57 12.21
C VAL A 3 22.88 34.11 12.45
N LYS A 4 21.91 35.02 12.29
CA LYS A 4 20.51 34.64 12.15
C LYS A 4 20.44 33.94 10.80
N GLU A 5 20.38 32.61 10.81
CA GLU A 5 19.90 31.88 9.65
C GLU A 5 18.49 32.42 9.37
N GLU A 6 18.34 33.16 8.27
CA GLU A 6 17.02 33.47 7.74
C GLU A 6 16.39 32.14 7.35
N GLU A 7 15.54 31.60 8.23
CA GLU A 7 14.68 30.47 7.94
C GLU A 7 13.75 30.91 6.80
N LYS A 8 14.19 30.66 5.56
CA LYS A 8 13.44 30.99 4.35
C LYS A 8 12.19 30.13 4.35
N SER A 9 11.10 30.70 4.87
CA SER A 9 9.78 30.07 4.90
C SER A 9 9.47 29.52 3.50
N PRO A 10 9.08 28.23 3.39
CA PRO A 10 8.77 27.63 2.10
C PRO A 10 7.69 28.45 1.40
N SER A 11 7.85 28.66 0.08
CA SER A 11 6.90 29.45 -0.71
C SER A 11 5.49 28.88 -0.58
N PHE A 12 4.49 29.74 -0.46
CA PHE A 12 3.08 29.35 -0.40
C PHE A 12 2.68 28.38 -1.53
N ILE A 13 3.19 28.62 -2.74
CA ILE A 13 2.96 27.77 -3.92
C ILE A 13 3.49 26.34 -3.68
N TYR A 14 4.66 26.21 -3.05
CA TYR A 14 5.22 24.91 -2.71
C TYR A 14 4.30 24.17 -1.72
N CYS A 15 3.82 24.84 -0.68
CA CYS A 15 2.91 24.24 0.30
C CYS A 15 1.60 23.76 -0.35
N VAL A 16 1.03 24.52 -1.29
CA VAL A 16 -0.16 24.12 -2.04
C VAL A 16 0.11 22.90 -2.92
N CYS A 17 1.18 22.92 -3.71
CA CYS A 17 1.55 21.79 -4.57
C CYS A 17 1.82 20.51 -3.76
N ALA A 18 2.57 20.63 -2.67
CA ALA A 18 2.86 19.50 -1.77
C ALA A 18 1.58 18.94 -1.15
N THR A 19 0.66 19.80 -0.71
CA THR A 19 -0.63 19.39 -0.16
C THR A 19 -1.47 18.61 -1.18
N LEU A 20 -1.60 19.14 -2.40
CA LEU A 20 -2.35 18.48 -3.47
C LEU A 20 -1.74 17.12 -3.83
N PHE A 21 -0.42 17.05 -3.96
CA PHE A 21 0.30 15.82 -4.24
C PHE A 21 0.07 14.77 -3.15
N LEU A 22 0.18 15.15 -1.88
CA LEU A 22 -0.01 14.23 -0.75
C LEU A 22 -1.45 13.72 -0.64
N PHE A 23 -2.44 14.58 -0.90
CA PHE A 23 -3.84 14.14 -0.94
C PHE A 23 -4.12 13.21 -2.12
N ALA A 24 -3.58 13.53 -3.31
CA ALA A 24 -3.71 12.64 -4.47
C ALA A 24 -3.08 11.26 -4.19
N LEU A 25 -1.89 11.24 -3.57
CA LEU A 25 -1.21 10.01 -3.17
C LEU A 25 -1.99 9.24 -2.10
N SER A 26 -2.60 9.94 -1.13
CA SER A 26 -3.47 9.33 -0.11
C SER A 26 -4.70 8.69 -0.75
N ILE A 27 -5.37 9.37 -1.67
CA ILE A 27 -6.53 8.83 -2.41
C ILE A 27 -6.13 7.58 -3.21
N PHE A 28 -5.01 7.66 -3.95
CA PHE A 28 -4.49 6.52 -4.70
C PHE A 28 -4.22 5.30 -3.79
N ALA A 29 -3.60 5.53 -2.63
CA ALA A 29 -3.32 4.50 -1.65
C ALA A 29 -4.60 3.87 -1.07
N ILE A 30 -5.64 4.67 -0.81
CA ILE A 30 -6.96 4.17 -0.38
C ILE A 30 -7.58 3.31 -1.48
N ILE A 31 -7.58 3.77 -2.73
CA ILE A 31 -8.13 3.02 -3.86
C ILE A 31 -7.43 1.67 -4.01
N ALA A 32 -6.09 1.65 -3.97
CA ALA A 32 -5.30 0.43 -4.04
C ALA A 32 -5.65 -0.56 -2.91
N PHE A 33 -5.89 -0.05 -1.69
CA PHE A 33 -6.32 -0.87 -0.57
C PHE A 33 -7.73 -1.45 -0.76
N PHE A 34 -8.68 -0.67 -1.28
CA PHE A 34 -10.03 -1.17 -1.57
C PHE A 34 -10.03 -2.24 -2.67
N ILE A 35 -9.24 -2.04 -3.73
CA ILE A 35 -9.06 -3.05 -4.78
C ILE A 35 -8.52 -4.34 -4.16
N PHE A 36 -7.50 -4.25 -3.30
CA PHE A 36 -6.95 -5.39 -2.59
C PHE A 36 -8.00 -6.12 -1.73
N CYS A 37 -8.80 -5.39 -0.95
CA CYS A 37 -9.89 -6.00 -0.18
C CYS A 37 -10.92 -6.69 -1.07
N ASN A 38 -11.32 -6.07 -2.18
CA ASN A 38 -12.27 -6.65 -3.13
C ASN A 38 -11.71 -7.93 -3.77
N HIS A 39 -10.45 -7.92 -4.21
CA HIS A 39 -9.81 -9.10 -4.78
C HIS A 39 -9.73 -10.24 -3.75
N LEU A 40 -9.37 -9.94 -2.51
CA LEU A 40 -9.37 -10.95 -1.45
C LEU A 40 -10.76 -11.56 -1.28
N VAL A 41 -11.78 -10.72 -1.10
CA VAL A 41 -13.16 -11.19 -0.90
C VAL A 41 -13.64 -12.02 -2.09
N ASP A 42 -13.36 -11.58 -3.32
CA ASP A 42 -13.76 -12.27 -4.53
C ASP A 42 -13.10 -13.66 -4.65
N HIS A 43 -11.78 -13.74 -4.44
CA HIS A 43 -11.06 -15.01 -4.48
C HIS A 43 -11.50 -15.99 -3.37
N PHE A 44 -11.86 -15.49 -2.20
CA PHE A 44 -12.30 -16.32 -1.07
C PHE A 44 -13.75 -16.77 -1.17
N ILE A 45 -14.67 -15.90 -1.59
CA ILE A 45 -16.10 -16.23 -1.67
C ILE A 45 -16.40 -17.08 -2.90
N ASN A 46 -15.75 -16.81 -4.03
CA ASN A 46 -16.10 -17.45 -5.31
C ASN A 46 -15.32 -18.74 -5.62
N ASN A 47 -14.55 -19.28 -4.66
CA ASN A 47 -13.75 -20.50 -4.84
C ASN A 47 -12.94 -20.49 -6.16
N ALA A 48 -12.34 -19.33 -6.45
CA ALA A 48 -11.67 -19.10 -7.72
C ALA A 48 -10.61 -20.19 -8.00
N PRO A 49 -10.46 -20.66 -9.25
CA PRO A 49 -9.46 -21.69 -9.58
C PRO A 49 -8.02 -21.25 -9.29
N THR A 50 -7.80 -19.93 -9.26
CA THR A 50 -6.53 -19.28 -8.96
C THR A 50 -6.77 -18.14 -7.97
N ILE A 51 -5.95 -18.08 -6.92
CA ILE A 51 -5.91 -16.97 -5.96
C ILE A 51 -4.71 -16.10 -6.33
N ILE A 52 -4.97 -14.83 -6.66
CA ILE A 52 -3.93 -13.84 -6.97
C ILE A 52 -3.80 -12.92 -5.77
N PHE A 53 -2.62 -12.88 -5.17
CA PHE A 53 -2.36 -12.06 -4.00
C PHE A 53 -1.31 -11.00 -4.30
N ASP A 54 -1.76 -9.76 -4.50
CA ASP A 54 -0.88 -8.59 -4.62
C ASP A 54 -0.65 -7.94 -3.25
N ARG A 55 0.59 -8.04 -2.74
CA ARG A 55 0.98 -7.44 -1.46
C ARG A 55 0.97 -5.91 -1.46
N GLY A 56 1.05 -5.26 -2.63
CA GLY A 56 1.16 -3.81 -2.74
C GLY A 56 -0.05 -3.06 -2.17
N GLY A 57 -1.27 -3.58 -2.39
CA GLY A 57 -2.49 -2.95 -1.90
C GLY A 57 -2.63 -2.98 -0.38
N ALA A 58 -2.04 -3.96 0.30
CA ALA A 58 -2.01 -4.03 1.77
C ALA A 58 -1.27 -2.85 2.43
N PHE A 59 -0.31 -2.23 1.73
CA PHE A 59 0.37 -1.02 2.21
C PHE A 59 -0.49 0.23 2.08
N GLY A 60 -1.51 0.19 1.21
CA GLY A 60 -2.31 1.34 0.83
C GLY A 60 -3.01 2.02 2.01
N PHE A 61 -3.50 1.24 2.99
CA PHE A 61 -4.19 1.80 4.15
C PHE A 61 -3.26 2.61 5.07
N GLY A 62 -2.12 2.04 5.44
CA GLY A 62 -1.13 2.75 6.27
C GLY A 62 -0.48 3.92 5.53
N GLY A 63 -0.21 3.75 4.23
CA GLY A 63 0.28 4.81 3.35
C GLY A 63 -0.70 5.97 3.22
N ALA A 64 -2.00 5.68 3.11
CA ALA A 64 -3.05 6.69 3.08
C ALA A 64 -3.12 7.53 4.36
N ILE A 65 -3.03 6.88 5.52
CA ILE A 65 -3.01 7.56 6.83
C ILE A 65 -1.77 8.46 6.94
N GLY A 66 -0.60 7.96 6.54
CA GLY A 66 0.65 8.72 6.57
C GLY A 66 0.62 9.93 5.65
N ALA A 67 0.33 9.72 4.36
CA ALA A 67 0.31 10.77 3.35
C ALA A 67 -0.80 11.79 3.60
N GLY A 68 -2.02 11.32 3.91
CA GLY A 68 -3.17 12.17 4.23
C GLY A 68 -2.95 12.96 5.51
N GLY A 69 -2.34 12.33 6.53
CA GLY A 69 -1.84 13.01 7.72
C GLY A 69 -0.93 14.16 7.32
N VAL A 70 0.26 13.87 6.79
CA VAL A 70 1.25 14.92 6.44
C VAL A 70 0.64 16.02 5.56
N GLY A 71 -0.23 15.68 4.61
CA GLY A 71 -0.97 16.64 3.79
C GLY A 71 -1.80 17.62 4.61
N VAL A 72 -2.52 17.15 5.62
CA VAL A 72 -3.28 18.02 6.56
C VAL A 72 -2.35 18.93 7.37
N ALA A 73 -1.20 18.46 7.84
CA ALA A 73 -0.26 19.32 8.58
C ALA A 73 0.31 20.44 7.69
N ILE A 74 0.75 20.10 6.47
CA ILE A 74 1.26 21.07 5.52
C ILE A 74 0.17 22.07 5.11
N PHE A 75 -1.06 21.61 4.92
CA PHE A 75 -2.20 22.47 4.64
C PHE A 75 -2.46 23.47 5.78
N LEU A 76 -2.51 22.99 7.03
CA LEU A 76 -2.82 23.84 8.19
C LEU A 76 -1.73 24.87 8.47
N VAL A 77 -0.46 24.46 8.45
CA VAL A 77 0.67 25.37 8.76
C VAL A 77 1.06 26.20 7.54
N GLY A 78 1.26 25.53 6.41
CA GLY A 78 1.87 26.14 5.23
C GLY A 78 0.90 26.91 4.34
N VAL A 79 -0.38 26.50 4.30
CA VAL A 79 -1.40 27.18 3.46
C VAL A 79 -2.27 28.11 4.30
N LEU A 80 -2.75 27.62 5.45
CA LEU A 80 -3.64 28.39 6.34
C LEU A 80 -2.90 29.27 7.35
N GLY A 81 -1.59 29.10 7.53
CA GLY A 81 -0.80 29.84 8.52
C GLY A 81 -1.23 29.58 9.97
N ARG A 82 -1.97 28.49 10.23
CA ARG A 82 -2.51 28.16 11.54
C ARG A 82 -1.55 27.24 12.29
N PRO A 83 -1.29 27.49 13.58
CA PRO A 83 -0.52 26.57 14.39
C PRO A 83 -1.28 25.24 14.53
N LEU A 84 -0.54 24.13 14.57
CA LEU A 84 -1.15 22.84 14.93
C LEU A 84 -1.63 22.92 16.38
N THR A 85 -2.92 22.71 16.59
CA THR A 85 -3.47 22.56 17.94
C THR A 85 -2.97 21.25 18.56
N GLN A 86 -2.87 21.20 19.89
CA GLN A 86 -2.48 19.98 20.60
C GLN A 86 -3.39 18.79 20.25
N THR A 87 -4.66 19.03 19.97
CA THR A 87 -5.61 17.99 19.53
C THR A 87 -5.18 17.36 18.21
N ILE A 88 -4.80 18.19 17.22
CA ILE A 88 -4.37 17.71 15.90
C ILE A 88 -3.03 16.98 16.03
N GLN A 89 -2.10 17.48 16.84
CA GLN A 89 -0.84 16.79 17.12
C GLN A 89 -1.06 15.41 17.75
N LYS A 90 -2.00 15.29 18.68
CA LYS A 90 -2.36 13.99 19.28
C LYS A 90 -2.95 13.05 18.24
N ILE A 91 -3.89 13.52 17.41
CA ILE A 91 -4.48 12.70 16.33
C ILE A 91 -3.39 12.21 15.38
N PHE A 92 -2.43 13.07 15.03
CA PHE A 92 -1.27 12.70 14.23
C PHE A 92 -0.39 11.65 14.90
N ALA A 93 -0.07 11.84 16.19
CA ALA A 93 0.75 10.91 16.94
C ALA A 93 0.09 9.53 17.01
N TYR A 94 -1.20 9.47 17.35
CA TYR A 94 -1.97 8.22 17.35
C TYR A 94 -2.10 7.64 15.94
N GLY A 95 -2.31 8.47 14.93
CA GLY A 95 -2.41 8.07 13.53
C GLY A 95 -1.11 7.46 13.01
N MET A 96 0.05 8.02 13.36
CA MET A 96 1.36 7.44 13.02
C MET A 96 1.64 6.17 13.84
N MET A 97 1.32 6.19 15.13
CA MET A 97 1.51 5.05 16.03
C MET A 97 0.64 3.85 15.63
N GLY A 98 -0.53 4.07 15.05
CA GLY A 98 -1.36 3.01 14.46
C GLY A 98 -0.99 2.70 13.00
N GLY A 99 -0.81 3.74 12.19
CA GLY A 99 -0.63 3.65 10.74
C GLY A 99 0.70 3.01 10.32
N ILE A 100 1.81 3.30 11.02
CA ILE A 100 3.12 2.71 10.69
C ILE A 100 3.14 1.21 10.98
N PRO A 101 2.73 0.71 12.18
CA PRO A 101 2.61 -0.71 12.40
C PRO A 101 1.65 -1.37 11.42
N LEU A 102 0.53 -0.71 11.10
CA LEU A 102 -0.44 -1.28 10.17
C LEU A 102 0.12 -1.40 8.74
N MET A 103 0.88 -0.39 8.28
CA MET A 103 1.57 -0.42 6.99
C MET A 103 2.56 -1.59 6.90
N LEU A 104 3.24 -1.95 8.00
CA LEU A 104 4.25 -3.01 8.01
C LEU A 104 3.66 -4.39 8.29
N LEU A 105 2.70 -4.49 9.22
CA LEU A 105 2.16 -5.75 9.70
C LEU A 105 1.06 -6.30 8.79
N LEU A 106 0.17 -5.45 8.26
CA LEU A 106 -0.94 -5.90 7.41
C LEU A 106 -0.49 -6.72 6.19
N PRO A 107 0.54 -6.33 5.42
CA PRO A 107 1.04 -7.13 4.30
C PRO A 107 1.67 -8.47 4.74
N ILE A 108 2.32 -8.50 5.91
CA ILE A 108 2.91 -9.73 6.46
C ILE A 108 1.80 -10.68 6.91
N ILE A 109 0.89 -10.20 7.75
CA ILE A 109 -0.22 -10.97 8.32
C ILE A 109 -1.12 -11.50 7.19
N SER A 110 -1.49 -10.65 6.22
CA SER A 110 -2.31 -11.08 5.10
C SER A 110 -1.62 -12.17 4.26
N SER A 111 -0.31 -12.05 4.01
CA SER A 111 0.43 -13.09 3.28
C SER A 111 0.40 -14.45 3.97
N ILE A 112 0.58 -14.48 5.29
CA ILE A 112 0.55 -15.71 6.09
C ILE A 112 -0.86 -16.28 6.16
N ALA A 113 -1.86 -15.42 6.39
CA ALA A 113 -3.25 -15.84 6.46
C ALA A 113 -3.71 -16.49 5.15
N ILE A 114 -3.31 -15.92 4.02
CA ILE A 114 -3.66 -16.44 2.69
C ILE A 114 -2.93 -17.74 2.40
N SER A 115 -1.64 -17.84 2.73
CA SER A 115 -0.90 -19.09 2.51
C SER A 115 -1.50 -20.25 3.31
N VAL A 116 -1.87 -20.02 4.57
CA VAL A 116 -2.51 -21.03 5.43
C VAL A 116 -3.89 -21.40 4.89
N TYR A 117 -4.67 -20.42 4.43
CA TYR A 117 -5.96 -20.70 3.83
C TYR A 117 -5.84 -21.51 2.53
N ALA A 118 -4.94 -21.09 1.63
CA ALA A 118 -4.69 -21.75 0.36
C ALA A 118 -4.31 -23.22 0.57
N ASP A 119 -3.39 -23.50 1.50
CA ASP A 119 -2.98 -24.85 1.87
C ASP A 119 -4.17 -25.66 2.43
N SER A 120 -4.98 -25.07 3.32
CA SER A 120 -6.16 -25.74 3.89
C SER A 120 -7.23 -26.12 2.85
N GLN A 121 -7.28 -25.38 1.75
CA GLN A 121 -8.22 -25.61 0.64
C GLN A 121 -7.59 -26.43 -0.51
N GLY A 122 -6.36 -26.93 -0.33
CA GLY A 122 -5.67 -27.78 -1.29
C GLY A 122 -5.10 -27.05 -2.51
N TYR A 123 -4.84 -25.74 -2.40
CA TYR A 123 -4.13 -25.00 -3.46
C TYR A 123 -2.62 -25.20 -3.31
N ILE A 124 -1.94 -25.36 -4.44
CA ILE A 124 -0.48 -25.37 -4.56
C ILE A 124 0.05 -23.98 -4.87
N SER A 125 1.21 -23.62 -4.30
CA SER A 125 1.91 -22.37 -4.59
C SER A 125 2.59 -22.46 -5.96
N CYS A 126 2.32 -21.49 -6.84
CA CYS A 126 2.91 -21.40 -8.16
C CYS A 126 4.05 -20.37 -8.15
N ASP A 127 5.18 -20.76 -7.53
CA ASP A 127 6.35 -19.89 -7.29
C ASP A 127 7.01 -19.39 -8.59
N GLU A 128 6.82 -20.12 -9.69
CA GLU A 128 7.37 -19.79 -11.01
C GLU A 128 6.60 -18.68 -11.74
N ALA A 129 5.32 -18.51 -11.42
CA ALA A 129 4.49 -17.40 -11.92
C ALA A 129 4.65 -16.14 -11.06
N GLU A 130 5.26 -16.26 -9.87
CA GLU A 130 5.40 -15.13 -8.95
C GLU A 130 6.11 -13.95 -9.58
N LYS A 131 5.47 -12.78 -9.49
CA LYS A 131 6.10 -11.53 -9.90
C LYS A 131 7.11 -11.13 -8.84
N LYS A 132 8.37 -11.55 -9.02
CA LYS A 132 9.51 -11.04 -8.25
C LYS A 132 9.92 -9.67 -8.77
N ASN A 133 9.12 -8.64 -8.46
CA ASN A 133 9.54 -7.27 -8.73
C ASN A 133 10.84 -6.93 -8.00
N ILE A 134 11.56 -5.93 -8.51
CA ILE A 134 12.82 -5.39 -7.97
C ILE A 134 12.71 -5.02 -6.47
N TRP A 135 11.51 -4.66 -6.01
CA TRP A 135 11.22 -4.43 -4.60
C TRP A 135 10.49 -5.62 -3.96
N PRO A 136 11.01 -6.21 -2.86
CA PRO A 136 10.44 -7.39 -2.19
C PRO A 136 9.04 -7.16 -1.62
N ILE A 137 8.61 -5.90 -1.62
CA ILE A 137 7.36 -5.40 -1.09
C ILE A 137 6.20 -5.58 -2.10
N TYR A 138 6.51 -5.55 -3.39
CA TYR A 138 5.54 -5.68 -4.48
C TYR A 138 5.60 -7.09 -5.09
N ARG A 139 5.36 -8.11 -4.25
CA ARG A 139 5.24 -9.49 -4.73
C ARG A 139 3.79 -9.81 -5.00
N THR A 140 3.56 -10.43 -6.15
CA THR A 140 2.28 -11.06 -6.48
C THR A 140 2.46 -12.56 -6.36
N ASN A 141 1.76 -13.17 -5.42
CA ASN A 141 1.77 -14.60 -5.19
C ASN A 141 0.58 -15.24 -5.89
N TYR A 142 0.79 -16.41 -6.52
CA TYR A 142 -0.24 -17.15 -7.21
C TYR A 142 -0.43 -18.51 -6.56
N TYR A 143 -1.67 -18.85 -6.19
CA TYR A 143 -2.03 -20.17 -5.69
C TYR A 143 -3.07 -20.81 -6.62
N THR A 144 -2.85 -22.05 -7.05
CA THR A 144 -3.70 -22.75 -8.04
C THR A 144 -4.11 -24.12 -7.50
N LYS A 145 -5.26 -24.66 -7.93
CA LYS A 145 -5.67 -26.02 -7.53
C LYS A 145 -4.95 -27.15 -8.28
N ASN A 146 -4.41 -26.88 -9.47
CA ASN A 146 -3.80 -27.89 -10.34
C ASN A 146 -2.50 -27.38 -10.96
N GLU A 147 -1.55 -28.29 -11.14
CA GLU A 147 -0.23 -28.01 -11.74
C GLU A 147 -0.35 -27.55 -13.20
N ALA A 148 -1.32 -28.09 -13.95
CA ALA A 148 -1.61 -27.65 -15.32
C ALA A 148 -2.05 -26.17 -15.38
N THR A 149 -2.82 -25.71 -14.40
CA THR A 149 -3.24 -24.30 -14.30
C THR A 149 -2.06 -23.39 -13.93
N CYS A 150 -1.11 -23.89 -13.14
CA CYS A 150 0.13 -23.15 -12.87
C CYS A 150 0.98 -22.98 -14.13
N ILE A 151 1.12 -24.01 -14.97
CA ILE A 151 1.88 -23.94 -16.23
C ILE A 151 1.25 -22.93 -17.19
N GLU A 152 -0.08 -22.95 -17.36
CA GLU A 152 -0.81 -21.99 -18.19
C GLU A 152 -0.62 -20.55 -17.69
N LEU A 153 -0.69 -20.34 -16.37
CA LEU A 153 -0.48 -19.04 -15.74
C LEU A 153 0.95 -18.51 -15.92
N VAL A 154 1.95 -19.39 -15.84
CA VAL A 154 3.36 -19.06 -16.12
C VAL A 154 3.54 -18.60 -17.57
N GLU A 155 2.90 -19.29 -18.51
CA GLU A 155 2.95 -18.93 -19.93
C GLU A 155 2.26 -17.60 -20.23
N GLU A 156 1.10 -17.34 -19.63
CA GLU A 156 0.40 -16.05 -19.75
C GLU A 156 1.25 -14.90 -19.19
N VAL A 157 1.80 -15.06 -17.98
CA VAL A 157 2.64 -14.02 -17.35
C VAL A 157 3.91 -13.75 -18.17
N LYS A 158 4.53 -14.78 -18.75
CA LYS A 158 5.71 -14.63 -19.63
C LYS A 158 5.36 -13.97 -20.96
N ARG A 159 4.21 -14.29 -21.56
CA ARG A 159 3.74 -13.69 -22.81
C ARG A 159 3.45 -12.21 -22.65
N ASP A 160 2.78 -11.84 -21.57
CA ASP A 160 2.43 -10.44 -21.29
C ASP A 160 3.65 -9.62 -20.84
N ARG A 161 4.71 -10.27 -20.34
CA ARG A 161 5.94 -9.59 -19.87
C ARG A 161 7.22 -10.37 -20.20
N PRO A 162 7.68 -10.36 -21.46
CA PRO A 162 8.84 -11.14 -21.90
C PRO A 162 10.21 -10.65 -21.41
N PHE A 163 10.29 -9.47 -20.77
CA PHE A 163 11.57 -8.78 -20.48
C PHE A 163 11.73 -8.31 -19.02
N LEU A 164 10.98 -8.90 -18.08
CA LEU A 164 11.18 -8.69 -16.64
C LEU A 164 11.75 -9.96 -16.01
#